data_AF-X6D5K2-F1
#
_entry.id   AF-X6D5K2-F1
#
_cell.length_a   1.000
_cell.length_b   1.000
_cell.length_c   1.000
_cell.angle_alpha   90.00
_cell.angle_beta   90.00
_cell.angle_gamma   90.00
#
_symmetry.space_group_name_H-M   'P 1'
#
loop_
_entity.id
_entity.type
_entity.pdbx_description
1 polymer ?
#
loop_
_entity_poly.entity_id
_entity_poly.type
_entity_poly.pdbx_seq_one_letter_code
_entity_poly.pdbx_strand_id
1 'polypeptide(L)'
;IGYVSAPSICDRNAHESWSARGRLYVEASMHGSLQAGYNGGFATVCIGSHYAVRTAALKEIGGLGPELAEDHSTTLFMNAHGWRGAHALDAIAHGDGPRTFADLVTQEFQWSRSLVMILLQYTPKLIGRMPLHLKVQFVFSQFWYPLYAFFLAMMFLLPVIVLAYGDNFVSVTYPNFLQHFMPQSLMILLLAFW
;
A
#
# COMPACT_ATOMS: atom_id res chain seq x y z
N ILE A 1 13.89 13.45 -12.82
CA ILE A 1 13.61 12.91 -11.46
C ILE A 1 13.23 14.05 -10.53
N GLY A 2 12.01 14.03 -10.00
CA GLY A 2 11.46 15.03 -9.07
C GLY A 2 11.58 14.65 -7.61
N TYR A 3 11.65 13.35 -7.30
CA TYR A 3 11.81 12.83 -5.95
C TYR A 3 12.52 11.46 -5.98
N VAL A 4 13.15 11.11 -4.87
CA VAL A 4 13.82 9.82 -4.66
C VAL A 4 13.37 9.27 -3.31
N SER A 5 12.69 8.14 -3.32
CA SER A 5 12.29 7.40 -2.11
C SER A 5 13.37 6.40 -1.70
N ALA A 6 13.41 6.02 -0.44
CA ALA A 6 14.29 4.98 0.06
C ALA A 6 13.54 3.99 0.96
N PRO A 7 14.05 2.76 1.16
CA PRO A 7 13.47 1.81 2.10
C PRO A 7 13.49 2.38 3.53
N SER A 8 12.33 2.37 4.19
CA SER A 8 12.18 2.73 5.60
C SER A 8 11.87 1.45 6.38
N ILE A 9 12.82 0.99 7.18
CA ILE A 9 12.73 -0.29 7.89
C ILE A 9 12.47 -0.01 9.38
N CYS A 10 11.29 -0.39 9.87
CA CYS A 10 10.89 -0.19 11.26
C CYS A 10 11.44 -1.29 12.20
N ASP A 11 12.75 -1.47 12.27
CA ASP A 11 13.40 -2.55 13.03
C ASP A 11 13.94 -2.13 14.41
N ARG A 12 14.17 -0.84 14.66
CA ARG A 12 14.88 -0.36 15.86
C ARG A 12 14.24 -0.80 17.18
N ASN A 13 12.92 -0.72 17.27
CA ASN A 13 12.15 -1.12 18.46
C ASN A 13 11.32 -2.39 18.22
N ALA A 14 11.60 -3.18 17.18
CA ALA A 14 10.83 -4.38 16.84
C ALA A 14 10.86 -5.46 17.94
N HIS A 15 11.82 -5.40 18.86
CA HIS A 15 11.92 -6.31 19.99
C HIS A 15 11.00 -5.90 21.16
N GLU A 16 10.53 -4.66 21.21
CA GLU A 16 9.78 -4.11 22.35
C GLU A 16 8.31 -4.54 22.37
N SER A 17 7.68 -4.70 21.21
CA SER A 17 6.27 -5.09 21.11
C SER A 17 5.93 -5.86 19.84
N TRP A 18 4.84 -6.62 19.88
CA TRP A 18 4.33 -7.31 18.69
C TRP A 18 3.85 -6.33 17.61
N SER A 19 3.32 -5.16 17.98
CA SER A 19 2.92 -4.13 17.01
C SER A 19 4.12 -3.56 16.25
N ALA A 20 5.21 -3.24 16.96
CA ALA A 20 6.44 -2.78 16.35
C ALA A 20 7.06 -3.86 15.45
N ARG A 21 7.12 -5.11 15.94
CA ARG A 21 7.60 -6.25 15.14
C ARG A 21 6.74 -6.51 13.91
N GLY A 22 5.42 -6.41 14.03
CA GLY A 22 4.48 -6.63 12.93
C GLY A 22 4.69 -5.63 11.80
N ARG A 23 4.86 -4.35 12.14
CA ARG A 23 5.13 -3.26 11.17
C ARG A 23 6.34 -3.55 10.29
N LEU A 24 7.45 -4.02 10.86
CA LEU A 24 8.65 -4.43 10.11
C LEU A 24 8.33 -5.40 8.97
N TYR A 25 7.53 -6.43 9.23
CA TYR A 25 7.23 -7.46 8.23
C TYR A 25 6.14 -7.05 7.25
N VAL A 26 5.12 -6.33 7.72
CA VAL A 26 3.99 -5.89 6.88
C VAL A 26 4.47 -4.94 5.78
N GLU A 27 5.41 -4.06 6.08
CA GLU A 27 5.88 -3.05 5.12
C GLU A 27 7.11 -3.50 4.30
N ALA A 28 7.73 -4.63 4.63
CA ALA A 28 8.93 -5.11 3.95
C ALA A 28 8.72 -5.29 2.44
N SER A 29 7.58 -5.85 2.03
CA SER A 29 7.25 -6.03 0.61
C SER A 29 7.01 -4.69 -0.10
N MET A 30 6.39 -3.72 0.59
CA MET A 30 6.15 -2.39 0.07
C MET A 30 7.47 -1.63 -0.14
N HIS A 31 8.32 -1.57 0.88
CA HIS A 31 9.61 -0.86 0.80
C HIS A 31 10.66 -1.57 -0.04
N GLY A 32 10.54 -2.88 -0.25
CA GLY A 32 11.45 -3.66 -1.07
C GLY A 32 10.94 -3.86 -2.49
N SER A 33 10.37 -5.04 -2.75
CA SER A 33 10.06 -5.51 -4.10
C SER A 33 9.05 -4.64 -4.85
N LEU A 34 8.05 -4.09 -4.16
CA LEU A 34 7.04 -3.26 -4.80
C LEU A 34 7.64 -1.95 -5.34
N GLN A 35 8.38 -1.23 -4.52
CA GLN A 35 9.04 0.02 -4.92
C GLN A 35 10.16 -0.22 -5.95
N ALA A 36 10.89 -1.35 -5.83
CA ALA A 36 11.85 -1.78 -6.85
C ALA A 36 11.17 -2.00 -8.21
N GLY A 37 10.03 -2.70 -8.22
CA GLY A 37 9.20 -2.89 -9.41
C GLY A 37 8.68 -1.56 -9.96
N TYR A 38 8.28 -0.64 -9.09
CA TYR A 38 7.82 0.67 -9.51
C TYR A 38 8.88 1.54 -10.19
N ASN A 39 10.15 1.32 -9.87
CA ASN A 39 11.27 2.01 -10.53
C ASN A 39 11.34 1.70 -12.05
N GLY A 40 10.67 0.62 -12.50
CA GLY A 40 10.55 0.18 -13.90
C GLY A 40 9.52 0.95 -14.75
N GLY A 41 9.32 2.25 -14.51
CA GLY A 41 8.43 3.11 -15.31
C GLY A 41 7.07 3.42 -14.67
N PHE A 42 6.85 2.96 -13.45
CA PHE A 42 5.71 3.32 -12.61
C PHE A 42 6.08 4.47 -11.65
N ALA A 43 5.16 4.82 -10.75
CA ALA A 43 5.43 5.81 -9.72
C ALA A 43 5.96 5.12 -8.46
N THR A 44 7.25 5.27 -8.16
CA THR A 44 7.73 5.01 -6.79
C THR A 44 7.00 5.97 -5.85
N VAL A 45 6.74 5.58 -4.61
CA VAL A 45 5.93 6.37 -3.68
C VAL A 45 6.82 7.00 -2.62
N CYS A 46 6.68 8.30 -2.38
CA CYS A 46 7.23 8.91 -1.17
C CYS A 46 6.51 8.26 0.01
N ILE A 47 7.29 7.84 1.01
CA ILE A 47 6.77 7.37 2.29
C ILE A 47 7.20 8.45 3.28
N GLY A 48 6.36 8.94 4.19
CA GLY A 48 6.49 10.21 4.93
C GLY A 48 7.81 10.48 5.69
N SER A 49 8.78 9.57 5.61
CA SER A 49 10.17 9.74 5.99
C SER A 49 11.11 9.14 4.94
N HIS A 50 12.38 9.56 4.91
CA HIS A 50 13.42 8.92 4.09
C HIS A 50 13.19 9.04 2.57
N TYR A 51 12.74 10.21 2.12
CA TYR A 51 12.75 10.59 0.71
C TYR A 51 13.35 11.99 0.53
N ALA A 52 13.91 12.24 -0.64
CA ALA A 52 14.40 13.55 -1.05
C ALA A 52 13.58 14.06 -2.23
N VAL A 53 13.40 15.39 -2.29
CA VAL A 53 12.67 16.05 -3.37
C VAL A 53 13.54 17.11 -4.03
N ARG A 54 13.37 17.26 -5.34
CA ARG A 54 13.88 18.41 -6.07
C ARG A 54 13.03 19.62 -5.70
N THR A 55 13.62 20.61 -5.05
CA THR A 55 12.92 21.82 -4.59
C THR A 55 12.19 22.56 -5.72
N ALA A 56 12.78 22.61 -6.92
CA ALA A 56 12.13 23.17 -8.10
C ALA A 56 10.84 22.41 -8.48
N ALA A 57 10.86 21.07 -8.47
CA ALA A 57 9.69 20.25 -8.74
C ALA A 57 8.62 20.43 -7.65
N LEU A 58 9.03 20.46 -6.38
CA LEU A 58 8.13 20.67 -5.26
C LEU A 58 7.42 22.03 -5.36
N LYS A 59 8.16 23.09 -5.70
CA LYS A 59 7.60 24.42 -5.91
C LYS A 59 6.61 24.45 -7.08
N GLU A 60 6.93 23.76 -8.17
CA GLU A 60 6.08 23.68 -9.37
C GLU A 60 4.73 23.02 -9.08
N ILE A 61 4.72 21.94 -8.29
CA ILE A 61 3.47 21.24 -7.94
C ILE A 61 2.65 21.94 -6.83
N GLY A 62 3.15 23.06 -6.29
CA GLY A 62 2.48 23.84 -5.25
C GLY A 62 2.83 23.46 -3.80
N GLY A 63 3.87 22.66 -3.57
CA GLY A 63 4.33 22.24 -2.25
C GLY A 63 3.99 20.79 -1.90
N LEU A 64 4.08 20.46 -0.61
CA LEU A 64 3.70 19.14 -0.10
C LEU A 64 2.18 18.95 -0.14
N GLY A 65 1.77 17.68 -0.14
CA GLY A 65 0.38 17.27 0.01
C GLY A 65 -0.32 17.94 1.20
N PRO A 66 -1.61 18.31 1.06
CA PRO A 66 -2.34 19.07 2.09
C PRO A 66 -2.97 18.21 3.20
N GLU A 67 -2.88 16.89 3.11
CA GLU A 67 -3.55 15.95 4.01
C GLU A 67 -2.51 15.11 4.78
N LEU A 68 -2.95 14.26 5.71
CA LEU A 68 -2.06 13.54 6.64
C LEU A 68 -1.19 12.44 6.00
N ALA A 69 -1.56 11.85 4.86
CA ALA A 69 -0.65 11.10 3.99
C ALA A 69 -0.15 12.01 2.86
N GLU A 70 0.49 13.11 3.27
CA GLU A 70 1.03 14.12 2.36
C GLU A 70 2.00 13.51 1.36
N ASP A 71 2.67 12.43 1.74
CA ASP A 71 3.63 11.67 0.95
C ASP A 71 3.00 11.05 -0.32
N HIS A 72 1.85 10.40 -0.20
CA HIS A 72 1.11 9.82 -1.32
C HIS A 72 0.53 10.91 -2.22
N SER A 73 -0.07 11.94 -1.63
CA SER A 73 -0.61 13.07 -2.41
C SER A 73 0.50 13.87 -3.12
N THR A 74 1.65 14.09 -2.46
CA THR A 74 2.86 14.67 -3.10
C THR A 74 3.29 13.83 -4.30
N THR A 75 3.33 12.50 -4.14
CA THR A 75 3.69 11.57 -5.22
C THR A 75 2.73 11.68 -6.41
N LEU A 76 1.42 11.70 -6.14
CA LEU A 76 0.38 11.90 -7.15
C LEU A 76 0.57 13.22 -7.90
N PHE A 77 0.84 14.30 -7.17
CA PHE A 77 0.99 15.65 -7.75
C PHE A 77 2.25 15.72 -8.61
N MET A 78 3.37 15.16 -8.15
CA MET A 78 4.60 15.04 -8.94
C MET A 78 4.33 14.36 -10.29
N ASN A 79 3.70 13.19 -10.27
CA ASN A 79 3.42 12.43 -11.48
C ASN A 79 2.41 13.13 -12.40
N ALA A 80 1.39 13.81 -11.84
CA ALA A 80 0.43 14.59 -12.61
C ALA A 80 1.04 15.85 -13.28
N HIS A 81 2.19 16.33 -12.80
CA HIS A 81 2.98 17.41 -13.42
C HIS A 81 4.15 16.88 -14.26
N GLY A 82 4.20 15.56 -14.53
CA GLY A 82 5.22 14.96 -15.40
C GLY A 82 6.56 14.69 -14.71
N TRP A 83 6.67 14.91 -13.40
CA TRP A 83 7.86 14.53 -12.64
C TRP A 83 7.85 13.02 -12.34
N ARG A 84 9.03 12.42 -12.48
CA ARG A 84 9.24 10.98 -12.22
C ARG A 84 9.94 10.76 -10.89
N GLY A 85 9.52 9.72 -10.17
CA GLY A 85 10.20 9.20 -9.00
C GLY A 85 11.35 8.26 -9.34
N ALA A 86 12.22 8.04 -8.36
CA ALA A 86 13.15 6.91 -8.32
C ALA A 86 13.13 6.29 -6.93
N HIS A 87 13.55 5.03 -6.82
CA HIS A 87 13.72 4.35 -5.54
C HIS A 87 15.19 3.93 -5.36
N ALA A 88 15.81 4.43 -4.30
CA ALA A 88 17.20 4.15 -3.95
C ALA A 88 17.26 2.99 -2.94
N LEU A 89 17.29 1.76 -3.47
CA LEU A 89 17.26 0.52 -2.66
C LEU A 89 18.39 0.43 -1.62
N ASP A 90 19.57 0.96 -1.95
CA ASP A 90 20.74 0.89 -1.06
C ASP A 90 20.74 2.00 0.03
N ALA A 91 19.82 2.97 -0.06
CA ALA A 91 19.72 4.09 0.89
C ALA A 91 18.85 3.75 2.11
N ILE A 92 19.08 2.58 2.71
CA ILE A 92 18.23 2.01 3.75
C ILE A 92 18.23 2.91 4.99
N ALA A 93 17.03 3.27 5.46
CA ALA A 93 16.84 3.98 6.71
C ALA A 93 16.19 3.09 7.76
N HIS A 94 16.66 3.22 9.01
CA HIS A 94 16.19 2.44 10.15
C HIS A 94 15.41 3.33 11.11
N GLY A 95 14.16 2.95 11.38
CA GLY A 95 13.21 3.72 12.17
C GLY A 95 12.49 2.89 13.23
N ASP A 96 11.67 3.56 14.00
CA ASP A 96 10.81 2.95 15.00
C ASP A 96 9.46 2.58 14.38
N GLY A 97 8.91 1.44 14.77
CA GLY A 97 7.52 1.07 14.55
C GLY A 97 6.60 1.54 15.69
N PRO A 98 5.28 1.29 15.59
CA PRO A 98 4.30 1.68 16.60
C PRO A 98 4.55 0.97 17.93
N ARG A 99 4.75 1.75 19.00
CA ARG A 99 5.10 1.24 20.33
C ARG A 99 3.99 0.36 20.91
N THR A 100 2.74 0.74 20.70
CA THR A 100 1.57 -0.01 21.16
C THR A 100 0.65 -0.43 20.01
N PHE A 101 -0.23 -1.38 20.29
CA PHE A 101 -1.30 -1.76 19.36
C PHE A 101 -2.27 -0.61 19.08
N ALA A 102 -2.55 0.24 20.09
CA ALA A 102 -3.39 1.42 19.88
C ALA A 102 -2.74 2.40 18.88
N ASP A 103 -1.44 2.64 19.00
CA ASP A 103 -0.69 3.50 18.05
C ASP A 103 -0.76 2.93 16.63
N LEU A 104 -0.59 1.60 16.49
CA LEU A 104 -0.71 0.90 15.21
C LEU A 104 -2.09 1.13 14.58
N VAL A 105 -3.17 0.93 15.35
CA VAL A 105 -4.55 1.11 14.87
C VAL A 105 -4.82 2.56 14.49
N THR A 106 -4.34 3.53 15.29
CA THR A 106 -4.47 4.96 14.96
C THR A 106 -3.77 5.29 13.65
N GLN A 107 -2.54 4.78 13.45
CA GLN A 107 -1.78 5.00 12.22
C GLN A 107 -2.50 4.40 10.99
N GLU A 108 -2.97 3.16 11.07
CA GLU A 108 -3.71 2.53 9.98
C GLU A 108 -5.01 3.27 9.65
N PHE A 109 -5.73 3.76 10.66
CA PHE A 109 -6.93 4.57 10.46
C PHE A 109 -6.61 5.89 9.75
N GLN A 110 -5.52 6.56 10.15
CA GLN A 110 -5.06 7.79 9.54
C GLN A 110 -4.75 7.59 8.06
N TRP A 111 -3.96 6.57 7.72
CA TRP A 111 -3.64 6.24 6.32
C TRP A 111 -4.87 5.87 5.49
N SER A 112 -5.77 5.07 6.05
CA SER A 112 -7.03 4.72 5.39
C SER A 112 -7.89 5.95 5.06
N ARG A 113 -8.10 6.81 6.05
CA ARG A 113 -8.86 8.06 5.88
C ARG A 113 -8.21 8.96 4.84
N SER A 114 -6.90 9.10 4.88
CA SER A 114 -6.09 9.90 3.97
C SER A 114 -6.18 9.44 2.53
N LEU A 115 -5.97 8.15 2.26
CA LEU A 115 -6.07 7.61 0.90
C LEU A 115 -7.48 7.74 0.31
N VAL A 116 -8.52 7.54 1.11
CA VAL A 116 -9.91 7.77 0.67
C VAL A 116 -10.16 9.26 0.40
N MET A 117 -9.61 10.15 1.22
CA MET A 117 -9.70 11.59 0.98
C MET A 117 -9.02 11.98 -0.34
N ILE A 118 -7.82 11.46 -0.61
CA ILE A 118 -7.10 11.67 -1.87
C ILE A 118 -7.93 11.16 -3.05
N LEU A 119 -8.43 9.93 -2.95
CA LEU A 119 -9.25 9.27 -3.97
C LEU A 119 -10.45 10.13 -4.39
N LEU A 120 -11.12 10.73 -3.42
CA LEU A 120 -12.36 11.45 -3.65
C LEU A 120 -12.13 12.92 -4.01
N GLN A 121 -11.09 13.57 -3.46
CA GLN A 121 -10.92 15.02 -3.57
C GLN A 121 -9.85 15.47 -4.57
N TYR A 122 -8.76 14.71 -4.73
CA TYR A 122 -7.59 15.11 -5.51
C TYR A 122 -7.42 14.27 -6.77
N THR A 123 -7.53 12.95 -6.67
CA THR A 123 -7.36 12.05 -7.81
C THR A 123 -8.24 12.41 -9.00
N PRO A 124 -9.54 12.73 -8.87
CA PRO A 124 -10.40 13.04 -10.02
C PRO A 124 -9.91 14.26 -10.81
N LYS A 125 -9.22 15.21 -10.16
CA LYS A 125 -8.70 16.44 -10.77
C LYS A 125 -7.36 16.22 -11.49
N LEU A 126 -6.60 15.20 -11.10
CA LEU A 126 -5.20 15.00 -11.51
C LEU A 126 -5.00 13.78 -12.40
N ILE A 127 -5.81 12.74 -12.22
CA ILE A 127 -5.64 11.43 -12.87
C ILE A 127 -5.68 11.52 -14.39
N GLY A 128 -6.38 12.52 -14.95
CA GLY A 128 -6.48 12.75 -16.39
C GLY A 128 -5.14 13.05 -17.07
N ARG A 129 -4.17 13.59 -16.33
CA ARG A 129 -2.88 14.08 -16.86
C ARG A 129 -1.81 13.01 -17.02
N MET A 130 -2.06 11.79 -16.53
CA MET A 130 -1.07 10.72 -16.47
C MET A 130 -1.32 9.63 -17.53
N PRO A 131 -0.33 8.82 -17.90
CA PRO A 131 -0.53 7.61 -18.72
C PRO A 131 -1.34 6.54 -17.96
N LEU A 132 -2.01 5.65 -18.71
CA LEU A 132 -2.96 4.67 -18.16
C LEU A 132 -2.38 3.80 -17.03
N HIS A 133 -1.14 3.33 -17.17
CA HIS A 133 -0.51 2.46 -16.16
C HIS A 133 -0.37 3.16 -14.79
N LEU A 134 -0.01 4.46 -14.77
CA LEU A 134 0.01 5.24 -13.53
C LEU A 134 -1.39 5.50 -13.01
N LYS A 135 -2.39 5.69 -13.89
CA LYS A 135 -3.78 5.83 -13.44
C LYS A 135 -4.25 4.60 -12.69
N VAL A 136 -4.02 3.42 -13.28
CA VAL A 136 -4.36 2.14 -12.67
C VAL A 136 -3.63 1.98 -11.34
N GLN A 137 -2.33 2.28 -11.29
CA GLN A 137 -1.54 2.18 -10.06
C GLN A 137 -2.11 3.07 -8.94
N PHE A 138 -2.26 4.38 -9.16
CA PHE A 138 -2.74 5.30 -8.12
C PHE A 138 -4.15 4.97 -7.66
N VAL A 139 -5.06 4.69 -8.59
CA VAL A 139 -6.45 4.32 -8.25
C VAL A 139 -6.45 3.03 -7.44
N PHE A 140 -5.70 2.01 -7.86
CA PHE A 140 -5.59 0.75 -7.11
C PHE A 140 -5.05 0.97 -5.69
N SER A 141 -3.94 1.70 -5.53
CA SER A 141 -3.36 2.00 -4.22
C SER A 141 -4.34 2.75 -3.31
N GLN A 142 -5.11 3.69 -3.85
CA GLN A 142 -6.07 4.48 -3.09
C GLN A 142 -7.35 3.71 -2.71
N PHE A 143 -7.72 2.71 -3.51
CA PHE A 143 -8.80 1.78 -3.20
C PHE A 143 -8.39 0.64 -2.26
N TRP A 144 -7.11 0.49 -1.93
CA TRP A 144 -6.60 -0.63 -1.15
C TRP A 144 -7.36 -0.83 0.17
N TYR A 145 -7.49 0.21 1.00
CA TYR A 145 -8.20 0.10 2.28
C TYR A 145 -9.70 -0.23 2.13
N PRO A 146 -10.48 0.47 1.28
CA PRO A 146 -11.86 0.09 1.01
C PRO A 146 -12.02 -1.37 0.54
N LEU A 147 -11.18 -1.82 -0.40
CA LEU A 147 -11.22 -3.18 -0.92
C LEU A 147 -10.86 -4.20 0.16
N TYR A 148 -9.82 -3.92 0.95
CA TYR A 148 -9.39 -4.78 2.04
C TYR A 148 -10.44 -4.87 3.15
N ALA A 149 -11.04 -3.74 3.54
CA ALA A 149 -12.12 -3.70 4.52
C ALA A 149 -13.35 -4.47 4.04
N PHE A 150 -13.74 -4.31 2.77
CA PHE A 150 -14.83 -5.06 2.17
C PHE A 150 -14.53 -6.57 2.14
N PHE A 151 -13.33 -6.95 1.71
CA PHE A 151 -12.88 -8.34 1.69
C PHE A 151 -12.95 -8.96 3.09
N LEU A 152 -12.41 -8.30 4.12
CA LEU A 152 -12.49 -8.77 5.50
C LEU A 152 -13.93 -8.89 5.99
N ALA A 153 -14.78 -7.90 5.71
CA ALA A 153 -16.18 -7.95 6.06
C ALA A 153 -16.87 -9.17 5.43
N MET A 154 -16.65 -9.44 4.14
CA MET A 154 -17.23 -10.61 3.47
C MET A 154 -16.66 -11.92 4.03
N MET A 155 -15.37 -11.98 4.33
CA MET A 155 -14.73 -13.16 4.92
C MET A 155 -15.37 -13.56 6.26
N PHE A 156 -15.77 -12.59 7.09
CA PHE A 156 -16.46 -12.87 8.36
C PHE A 156 -17.97 -13.05 8.22
N LEU A 157 -18.62 -12.32 7.31
CA LEU A 157 -20.08 -12.37 7.14
C LEU A 157 -20.54 -13.63 6.40
N LEU A 158 -19.81 -14.09 5.39
CA LEU A 158 -20.23 -15.23 4.58
C LEU A 158 -20.48 -16.52 5.39
N PRO A 159 -19.59 -16.94 6.32
CA PRO A 159 -19.85 -18.10 7.17
C PRO A 159 -21.11 -17.93 8.02
N VAL A 160 -21.34 -16.73 8.57
CA VAL A 160 -22.52 -16.44 9.39
C VAL A 160 -23.81 -16.53 8.55
N ILE A 161 -23.79 -16.00 7.33
CA ILE A 161 -24.92 -16.07 6.39
C ILE A 161 -25.22 -17.53 6.04
N VAL A 162 -24.21 -18.32 5.68
CA VAL A 162 -24.38 -19.74 5.32
C VAL A 162 -24.96 -20.54 6.51
N LEU A 163 -24.45 -20.33 7.72
CA LEU A 163 -24.96 -21.00 8.92
C LEU A 163 -26.40 -20.59 9.26
N ALA A 164 -26.76 -19.32 9.02
CA ALA A 164 -28.11 -18.81 9.30
C ALA A 164 -29.16 -19.30 8.29
N TYR A 165 -28.81 -19.38 7.00
CA TYR A 165 -29.72 -19.82 5.94
C TYR A 165 -29.75 -21.34 5.75
N GLY A 166 -28.69 -22.05 6.16
CA GLY A 166 -28.59 -23.51 6.02
C GLY A 166 -28.24 -24.00 4.60
N ASP A 167 -28.04 -23.08 3.65
CA ASP A 167 -27.70 -23.37 2.26
C ASP A 167 -26.23 -23.06 1.95
N ASN A 168 -25.54 -24.00 1.32
CA ASN A 168 -24.16 -23.83 0.89
C ASN A 168 -24.09 -23.09 -0.45
N PHE A 169 -23.38 -21.96 -0.51
CA PHE A 169 -23.16 -21.22 -1.76
C PHE A 169 -22.25 -21.95 -2.76
N VAL A 170 -21.42 -22.88 -2.28
CA VAL A 170 -20.51 -23.68 -3.12
C VAL A 170 -20.72 -25.14 -2.79
N SER A 171 -21.40 -25.86 -3.69
CA SER A 171 -21.72 -27.28 -3.55
C SER A 171 -20.66 -28.16 -4.21
N VAL A 172 -19.45 -28.17 -3.65
CA VAL A 172 -18.35 -29.03 -4.11
C VAL A 172 -17.97 -30.06 -3.05
N THR A 173 -17.53 -31.22 -3.50
CA THR A 173 -16.91 -32.21 -2.60
C THR A 173 -15.56 -31.69 -2.10
N TYR A 174 -15.10 -32.20 -0.96
CA TYR A 174 -13.80 -31.81 -0.40
C TYR A 174 -12.62 -32.06 -1.36
N PRO A 175 -12.54 -33.20 -2.10
CA PRO A 175 -11.50 -33.39 -3.10
C PRO A 175 -11.53 -32.34 -4.22
N ASN A 176 -12.72 -31.98 -4.72
CA ASN A 176 -12.85 -30.95 -5.75
C ASN A 176 -12.44 -29.58 -5.20
N PHE A 177 -12.81 -29.25 -3.97
CA PHE A 177 -12.34 -28.03 -3.30
C PHE A 177 -10.81 -27.96 -3.26
N LEU A 178 -10.14 -29.03 -2.83
CA LEU A 178 -8.68 -29.08 -2.80
C LEU A 178 -8.07 -28.95 -4.20
N GLN A 179 -8.67 -29.58 -5.22
CA GLN A 179 -8.21 -29.47 -6.59
C GLN A 179 -8.27 -28.02 -7.12
N HIS A 180 -9.26 -27.23 -6.70
CA HIS A 180 -9.36 -25.83 -7.07
C HIS A 180 -8.45 -24.92 -6.23
N PHE A 181 -8.31 -25.20 -4.92
CA PHE A 181 -7.56 -24.35 -3.99
C PHE A 181 -6.04 -24.53 -4.11
N MET A 182 -5.58 -25.78 -4.22
CA MET A 182 -4.15 -26.14 -4.13
C MET A 182 -3.27 -25.48 -5.20
N PRO A 183 -3.64 -25.42 -6.49
CA PRO A 183 -2.77 -24.80 -7.51
C PRO A 183 -2.43 -23.34 -7.18
N GLN A 184 -3.42 -22.56 -6.72
CA GLN A 184 -3.22 -21.18 -6.32
C GLN A 184 -2.30 -21.07 -5.09
N SER A 185 -2.57 -21.85 -4.04
CA SER A 185 -1.75 -21.82 -2.82
C SER A 185 -0.30 -22.23 -3.08
N LEU A 186 -0.09 -23.27 -3.88
CA LEU A 186 1.26 -23.73 -4.24
C LEU A 186 2.00 -22.69 -5.08
N MET A 187 1.33 -22.03 -6.03
CA MET A 187 1.96 -20.97 -6.83
C MET A 187 2.41 -19.80 -5.95
N ILE A 188 1.58 -19.37 -4.99
CA ILE A 188 1.94 -18.29 -4.06
C ILE A 188 3.14 -18.68 -3.19
N LEU A 189 3.16 -19.92 -2.68
CA LEU A 189 4.30 -20.42 -1.90
C LEU A 189 5.58 -20.47 -2.74
N LEU A 190 5.51 -20.98 -3.97
CA LEU A 190 6.68 -21.02 -4.87
C LEU A 190 7.25 -19.62 -5.14
N LEU A 191 6.38 -18.63 -5.36
CA LEU A 191 6.80 -17.24 -5.55
C LEU A 191 7.40 -16.60 -4.29
N ALA A 192 7.03 -17.06 -3.09
CA ALA A 192 7.56 -16.53 -1.84
C ALA A 192 8.97 -17.07 -1.50
N PHE A 193 9.35 -18.23 -2.05
CA PHE A 193 10.62 -18.91 -1.79
C PHE A 193 11.64 -18.81 -2.96
N TRP A 194 11.26 -18.15 -4.06
CA TRP A 194 12.14 -17.88 -5.21
C TRP A 194 12.73 -16.47 -5.11
#